data_AF-A0A099ZIK1-F1
#
_entry.id   AF-A0A099ZIK1-F1
#
_cell.length_a   1.000
_cell.length_b   1.000
_cell.length_c   1.000
_cell.angle_alpha   90.00
_cell.angle_beta   90.00
_cell.angle_gamma   90.00
#
_symmetry.space_group_name_H-M   'P 1'
#
loop_
_entity.id
_entity.type
_entity.pdbx_description
1 polymer ?
#
loop_
_entity_poly.entity_id
_entity_poly.type
_entity_poly.pdbx_seq_one_letter_code
_entity_poly.pdbx_strand_id
1 'polypeptide(L)'
;RLTIAFFALSGLDMLDSLDVVNKDDIIEWIYSLQVLPTEDRSNLNRCGFRGSSYLGMPFNPSKGPGISHPYDSGHIAMTYTGLSCLVILGDDLSRVNKDALLEGLRALQLEDGSFCAVLEGSENDMRFVYCASCICYMLDNWSGMDTKKAIDYIRRSMSYDNGLAQGAGLESHGGSTFCGIASLYLMGKLEEVFSEKELDRIRRWCIMRQQNGYHGRPNKPV
;
A
#
# COMPACT_ATOMS: atom_id res chain seq x y z
N ARG A 1 -14.25 -1.36 -7.67
CA ARG A 1 -12.81 -1.62 -7.39
C ARG A 1 -12.49 -1.00 -6.04
N LEU A 2 -11.81 -1.72 -5.16
CA LEU A 2 -11.60 -1.35 -3.75
C LEU A 2 -10.94 0.02 -3.56
N THR A 3 -9.99 0.40 -4.40
CA THR A 3 -9.36 1.73 -4.36
C THR A 3 -10.33 2.88 -4.66
N ILE A 4 -11.36 2.66 -5.47
CA ILE A 4 -12.41 3.66 -5.74
C ILE A 4 -13.30 3.82 -4.51
N ALA A 5 -13.62 2.71 -3.82
CA ALA A 5 -14.31 2.78 -2.55
C ALA A 5 -13.48 3.54 -1.51
N PHE A 6 -12.16 3.31 -1.46
CA PHE A 6 -11.25 4.09 -0.61
C PHE A 6 -11.32 5.59 -0.90
N PHE A 7 -11.24 6.02 -2.15
CA PHE A 7 -11.35 7.45 -2.47
C PHE A 7 -12.70 8.04 -2.07
N ALA A 8 -13.79 7.32 -2.25
CA ALA A 8 -15.12 7.79 -1.86
C ALA A 8 -15.27 7.84 -0.33
N LEU A 9 -14.92 6.76 0.37
CA LEU A 9 -15.05 6.66 1.82
C LEU A 9 -14.11 7.61 2.55
N SER A 10 -12.83 7.64 2.19
CA SER A 10 -11.86 8.58 2.77
C SER A 10 -12.21 10.02 2.43
N GLY A 11 -12.78 10.28 1.25
CA GLY A 11 -13.29 11.61 0.89
C GLY A 11 -14.49 12.04 1.74
N LEU A 12 -15.45 11.14 1.97
CA LEU A 12 -16.59 11.39 2.85
C LEU A 12 -16.14 11.59 4.30
N ASP A 13 -15.19 10.79 4.78
CA ASP A 13 -14.58 10.94 6.11
C ASP A 13 -13.88 12.29 6.26
N MET A 14 -13.10 12.71 5.25
CA MET A 14 -12.45 14.03 5.22
C MET A 14 -13.44 15.20 5.24
N LEU A 15 -14.69 14.97 4.83
CA LEU A 15 -15.79 15.93 4.83
C LEU A 15 -16.77 15.71 5.98
N ASP A 16 -16.44 14.84 6.95
CA ASP A 16 -17.29 14.48 8.09
C ASP A 16 -18.72 14.08 7.66
N SER A 17 -18.80 13.25 6.62
CA SER A 17 -20.06 12.89 5.95
C SER A 17 -20.21 11.37 5.77
N LEU A 18 -19.60 10.56 6.64
CA LEU A 18 -19.72 9.09 6.59
C LEU A 18 -21.10 8.58 7.03
N ASP A 19 -21.93 9.42 7.63
CA ASP A 19 -23.30 9.11 8.03
C ASP A 19 -24.22 8.85 6.83
N VAL A 20 -23.86 9.32 5.64
CA VAL A 20 -24.66 9.16 4.41
C VAL A 20 -24.56 7.77 3.79
N VAL A 21 -23.72 6.87 4.32
CA VAL A 21 -23.53 5.50 3.82
C VAL A 21 -23.87 4.47 4.90
N ASN A 22 -24.33 3.29 4.46
CA ASN A 22 -24.46 2.14 5.36
C ASN A 22 -23.09 1.50 5.60
N LYS A 23 -22.47 1.79 6.75
CA LYS A 23 -21.13 1.30 7.09
C LYS A 23 -21.07 -0.23 7.14
N ASP A 24 -22.06 -0.88 7.74
CA ASP A 24 -22.07 -2.33 7.95
C ASP A 24 -22.10 -3.10 6.63
N ASP A 25 -22.93 -2.69 5.68
CA ASP A 25 -23.01 -3.33 4.36
C ASP A 25 -21.69 -3.23 3.60
N ILE A 26 -21.02 -2.08 3.71
CA ILE A 26 -19.73 -1.84 3.04
C ILE A 26 -18.62 -2.65 3.72
N ILE A 27 -18.63 -2.75 5.05
CA ILE A 27 -17.71 -3.60 5.81
C ILE A 27 -17.85 -5.07 5.37
N GLU A 28 -19.08 -5.61 5.30
CA GLU A 28 -19.30 -6.99 4.84
C GLU A 28 -18.80 -7.18 3.40
N TRP A 29 -19.02 -6.20 2.52
CA TRP A 29 -18.49 -6.23 1.16
C TRP A 29 -16.96 -6.24 1.13
N ILE A 30 -16.28 -5.39 1.91
CA ILE A 30 -14.81 -5.37 1.97
C ILE A 30 -14.28 -6.71 2.48
N TYR A 31 -14.87 -7.26 3.54
CA TYR A 31 -14.48 -8.58 4.05
C TYR A 31 -14.74 -9.71 3.05
N SER A 32 -15.67 -9.54 2.12
CA SER A 32 -15.86 -10.50 1.02
C SER A 32 -14.69 -10.56 0.04
N LEU A 33 -13.87 -9.51 0.02
CA LEU A 33 -12.71 -9.41 -0.84
C LEU A 33 -11.45 -9.97 -0.21
N GLN A 34 -11.45 -10.31 1.09
CA GLN A 34 -10.29 -10.93 1.73
C GLN A 34 -10.01 -12.31 1.13
N VAL A 35 -8.76 -12.53 0.72
CA VAL A 35 -8.22 -13.84 0.35
C VAL A 35 -7.73 -14.48 1.64
N LEU A 36 -8.55 -15.36 2.20
CA LEU A 36 -8.24 -16.09 3.42
C LEU A 36 -7.37 -17.32 3.11
N PRO A 37 -6.59 -17.80 4.09
CA PRO A 37 -5.90 -19.07 3.96
C PRO A 37 -6.91 -20.22 3.80
N THR A 38 -6.58 -21.18 2.93
CA THR A 38 -7.28 -22.45 2.83
C THR A 38 -7.09 -23.28 4.10
N GLU A 39 -7.89 -24.34 4.29
CA GLU A 39 -7.79 -25.22 5.47
C GLU A 39 -6.39 -25.83 5.65
N ASP A 40 -5.74 -26.21 4.55
CA ASP A 40 -4.37 -26.73 4.53
C ASP A 40 -3.29 -25.62 4.57
N ARG A 41 -3.71 -24.35 4.56
CA ARG A 41 -2.85 -23.14 4.57
C ARG A 41 -1.82 -23.11 3.43
N SER A 42 -2.07 -23.78 2.32
CA SER A 42 -1.13 -23.87 1.20
C SER A 42 -0.99 -22.56 0.40
N ASN A 43 -1.93 -21.62 0.55
CA ASN A 43 -1.98 -20.34 -0.18
C ASN A 43 -1.57 -19.11 0.66
N LEU A 44 -0.82 -19.28 1.77
CA LEU A 44 -0.45 -18.15 2.65
C LEU A 44 0.25 -17.00 1.90
N ASN A 45 1.10 -17.32 0.93
CA ASN A 45 1.79 -16.35 0.07
C ASN A 45 0.89 -15.57 -0.89
N ARG A 46 -0.40 -15.93 -0.99
CA ARG A 46 -1.40 -15.25 -1.84
C ARG A 46 -2.42 -14.45 -1.04
N CYS A 47 -2.37 -14.50 0.29
CA CYS A 47 -3.37 -13.87 1.14
C CYS A 47 -3.27 -12.33 1.11
N GLY A 48 -4.39 -11.65 1.33
CA GLY A 48 -4.53 -10.21 1.19
C GLY A 48 -5.96 -9.82 0.83
N PHE A 49 -6.16 -8.73 0.08
CA PHE A 49 -7.48 -8.37 -0.45
C PHE A 49 -7.49 -8.35 -1.98
N ARG A 50 -8.61 -8.76 -2.56
CA ARG A 50 -8.93 -8.61 -3.99
C ARG A 50 -9.38 -7.18 -4.27
N GLY A 51 -9.25 -6.74 -5.51
CA GLY A 51 -9.80 -5.44 -5.93
C GLY A 51 -11.31 -5.43 -6.18
N SER A 52 -11.91 -6.60 -6.44
CA SER A 52 -13.35 -6.83 -6.65
C SER A 52 -13.62 -8.34 -6.75
N SER A 53 -14.87 -8.74 -6.93
CA SER A 53 -15.30 -10.14 -7.12
C SER A 53 -15.20 -10.65 -8.57
N TYR A 54 -14.38 -10.02 -9.43
CA TYR A 54 -14.33 -10.32 -10.87
C TYR A 54 -13.96 -11.78 -11.22
N LEU A 55 -13.30 -12.51 -10.31
CA LEU A 55 -12.99 -13.93 -10.48
C LEU A 55 -14.20 -14.86 -10.32
N GLY A 56 -15.37 -14.33 -9.95
CA GLY A 56 -16.57 -15.13 -9.75
C GLY A 56 -16.55 -15.99 -8.48
N MET A 57 -15.66 -15.66 -7.53
CA MET A 57 -15.65 -16.30 -6.21
C MET A 57 -16.98 -16.02 -5.49
N PRO A 58 -17.57 -17.02 -4.80
CA PRO A 58 -18.81 -16.83 -4.08
C PRO A 58 -18.62 -15.80 -2.96
N PHE A 59 -19.65 -15.00 -2.71
CA PHE A 59 -19.63 -14.00 -1.65
C PHE A 59 -19.45 -14.66 -0.28
N ASN A 60 -18.32 -14.38 0.38
CA ASN A 60 -18.03 -14.84 1.73
C ASN A 60 -17.38 -13.70 2.54
N PRO A 61 -18.10 -13.01 3.45
CA PRO A 61 -17.62 -11.87 4.22
C PRO A 61 -16.66 -12.29 5.35
N SER A 62 -15.60 -13.03 5.00
CA SER A 62 -14.60 -13.58 5.90
C SER A 62 -15.14 -14.49 7.01
N LYS A 63 -16.09 -15.36 6.66
CA LYS A 63 -16.68 -16.38 7.53
C LYS A 63 -16.19 -17.76 7.10
N GLY A 64 -15.40 -18.41 7.95
CA GLY A 64 -14.82 -19.73 7.65
C GLY A 64 -13.52 -19.68 6.83
N PRO A 65 -13.02 -20.83 6.34
CA PRO A 65 -11.77 -20.92 5.60
C PRO A 65 -11.88 -20.36 4.16
N GLY A 66 -10.73 -20.05 3.56
CA GLY A 66 -10.64 -19.67 2.15
C GLY A 66 -10.99 -20.82 1.21
N ILE A 67 -11.54 -20.47 0.04
CA ILE A 67 -11.83 -21.43 -1.04
C ILE A 67 -10.65 -21.44 -1.99
N SER A 68 -10.08 -22.62 -2.24
CA SER A 68 -8.97 -22.78 -3.17
C SER A 68 -9.39 -22.40 -4.60
N HIS A 69 -8.61 -21.55 -5.25
CA HIS A 69 -8.78 -21.19 -6.65
C HIS A 69 -7.41 -20.93 -7.31
N PRO A 70 -7.12 -21.47 -8.51
CA PRO A 70 -5.77 -21.47 -9.08
C PRO A 70 -5.13 -20.09 -9.29
N TYR A 71 -5.95 -19.06 -9.52
CA TYR A 71 -5.52 -17.69 -9.85
C TYR A 71 -6.05 -16.63 -8.87
N ASP A 72 -6.54 -17.07 -7.72
CA ASP A 72 -7.03 -16.14 -6.71
C ASP A 72 -5.93 -15.73 -5.75
N SER A 73 -5.62 -14.44 -5.75
CA SER A 73 -4.56 -13.83 -4.93
C SER A 73 -4.92 -12.40 -4.54
N GLY A 74 -4.34 -11.96 -3.43
CA GLY A 74 -4.41 -10.58 -2.99
C GLY A 74 -3.55 -9.68 -3.86
N HIS A 75 -3.92 -8.39 -3.91
CA HIS A 75 -3.14 -7.36 -4.57
C HIS A 75 -2.73 -6.31 -3.53
N ILE A 76 -1.46 -5.95 -3.43
CA ILE A 76 -0.91 -5.12 -2.34
C ILE A 76 -1.64 -3.79 -2.15
N ALA A 77 -1.94 -3.06 -3.24
CA ALA A 77 -2.70 -1.81 -3.16
C ALA A 77 -4.16 -2.01 -2.71
N MET A 78 -4.75 -3.17 -3.02
CA MET A 78 -6.10 -3.54 -2.56
C MET A 78 -6.07 -3.96 -1.09
N THR A 79 -5.01 -4.65 -0.65
CA THR A 79 -4.77 -4.94 0.77
C THR A 79 -4.63 -3.66 1.58
N TYR A 80 -3.80 -2.71 1.12
CA TYR A 80 -3.67 -1.39 1.72
C TYR A 80 -5.04 -0.67 1.79
N THR A 81 -5.71 -0.48 0.66
CA THR A 81 -6.98 0.26 0.65
C THR A 81 -8.11 -0.45 1.36
N GLY A 82 -8.13 -1.79 1.37
CA GLY A 82 -9.11 -2.58 2.12
C GLY A 82 -8.99 -2.38 3.62
N LEU A 83 -7.78 -2.51 4.17
CA LEU A 83 -7.52 -2.23 5.58
C LEU A 83 -7.85 -0.78 5.93
N SER A 84 -7.45 0.18 5.09
CA SER A 84 -7.73 1.59 5.32
C SER A 84 -9.24 1.88 5.32
N CYS A 85 -10.01 1.31 4.38
CA CYS A 85 -11.46 1.44 4.37
C CYS A 85 -12.11 0.86 5.62
N LEU A 86 -11.67 -0.31 6.10
CA LEU A 86 -12.19 -0.91 7.33
C LEU A 86 -11.97 0.02 8.53
N VAL A 87 -10.77 0.59 8.68
CA VAL A 87 -10.46 1.56 9.74
C VAL A 87 -11.33 2.82 9.61
N ILE A 88 -11.47 3.40 8.41
CA ILE A 88 -12.32 4.58 8.17
C ILE A 88 -13.77 4.31 8.57
N LEU A 89 -14.28 3.11 8.30
CA LEU A 89 -15.65 2.72 8.64
C LEU A 89 -15.85 2.38 10.12
N GLY A 90 -14.77 2.37 10.92
CA GLY A 90 -14.81 2.08 12.35
C GLY A 90 -14.79 0.59 12.70
N ASP A 91 -14.41 -0.28 11.76
CA ASP A 91 -14.18 -1.70 12.03
C ASP A 91 -12.87 -1.89 12.83
N ASP A 92 -12.84 -2.90 13.70
CA ASP A 92 -11.73 -3.18 14.62
C ASP A 92 -10.65 -4.11 14.02
N LEU A 93 -10.82 -4.51 12.77
CA LEU A 93 -9.96 -5.45 12.04
C LEU A 93 -9.90 -6.86 12.66
N SER A 94 -10.82 -7.23 13.55
CA SER A 94 -10.83 -8.54 14.23
C SER A 94 -11.00 -9.72 13.26
N ARG A 95 -11.62 -9.51 12.10
CA ARG A 95 -11.82 -10.53 11.05
C ARG A 95 -10.71 -10.53 9.99
N VAL A 96 -9.73 -9.65 10.11
CA VAL A 96 -8.53 -9.68 9.25
C VAL A 96 -7.62 -10.79 9.73
N ASN A 97 -7.26 -11.72 8.84
CA ASN A 97 -6.22 -12.71 9.12
C ASN A 97 -4.83 -12.06 8.99
N LYS A 98 -4.42 -11.34 10.03
CA LYS A 98 -3.19 -10.52 10.04
C LYS A 98 -1.94 -11.32 9.66
N ASP A 99 -1.79 -12.52 10.22
CA ASP A 99 -0.62 -13.37 9.95
C ASP A 99 -0.55 -13.80 8.48
N ALA A 100 -1.67 -14.27 7.90
CA ALA A 100 -1.71 -14.69 6.50
C ALA A 100 -1.45 -13.49 5.56
N LEU A 101 -2.00 -12.33 5.89
CA LEU A 101 -1.78 -11.10 5.12
C LEU A 101 -0.30 -10.68 5.15
N LEU A 102 0.38 -10.79 6.30
CA LEU A 102 1.81 -10.49 6.41
C LEU A 102 2.70 -11.52 5.69
N GLU A 103 2.30 -12.80 5.65
CA GLU A 103 2.96 -13.80 4.78
C GLU A 103 2.81 -13.45 3.30
N GLY A 104 1.61 -13.06 2.87
CA GLY A 104 1.35 -12.57 1.52
C GLY A 104 2.22 -11.35 1.20
N LEU A 105 2.32 -10.38 2.12
CA LEU A 105 3.14 -9.19 1.93
C LEU A 105 4.64 -9.51 1.81
N ARG A 106 5.17 -10.41 2.65
CA ARG A 106 6.56 -10.88 2.56
C ARG A 106 6.88 -11.49 1.21
N ALA A 107 5.95 -12.29 0.67
CA ALA A 107 6.12 -12.96 -0.61
C ALA A 107 6.19 -12.00 -1.81
N LEU A 108 5.75 -10.75 -1.65
CA LEU A 108 5.80 -9.73 -2.69
C LEU A 108 7.10 -8.93 -2.72
N GLN A 109 7.93 -9.00 -1.66
CA GLN A 109 9.17 -8.24 -1.62
C GLN A 109 10.27 -8.89 -2.47
N LEU A 110 10.94 -8.09 -3.29
CA LEU A 110 12.03 -8.51 -4.15
C LEU A 110 13.40 -8.36 -3.48
N GLU A 111 14.42 -8.92 -4.12
CA GLU A 111 15.80 -8.87 -3.63
C GLU A 111 16.31 -7.44 -3.45
N ASP A 112 15.91 -6.52 -4.33
CA ASP A 112 16.27 -5.12 -4.27
C ASP A 112 15.51 -4.32 -3.20
N GLY A 113 14.56 -4.93 -2.50
CA GLY A 113 13.76 -4.32 -1.44
C GLY A 113 12.46 -3.65 -1.87
N SER A 114 12.21 -3.51 -3.17
CA SER A 114 10.90 -3.12 -3.70
C SER A 114 9.88 -4.26 -3.64
N PHE A 115 8.65 -3.99 -4.05
CA PHE A 115 7.56 -4.96 -3.99
C PHE A 115 6.89 -5.09 -5.35
N CYS A 116 6.43 -6.29 -5.68
CA CYS A 116 5.42 -6.52 -6.71
C CYS A 116 4.01 -6.27 -6.15
N ALA A 117 3.03 -6.16 -7.04
CA ALA A 117 1.63 -5.98 -6.71
C ALA A 117 0.93 -7.27 -6.33
N VAL A 118 1.26 -8.37 -7.01
CA VAL A 118 0.64 -9.70 -6.90
C VAL A 118 1.71 -10.78 -6.98
N LEU A 119 1.43 -11.96 -6.42
CA LEU A 119 2.39 -13.07 -6.37
C LEU A 119 2.73 -13.62 -7.76
N GLU A 120 1.76 -13.58 -8.67
CA GLU A 120 1.91 -14.05 -10.06
C GLU A 120 2.93 -13.23 -10.87
N GLY A 121 3.37 -12.08 -10.34
CA GLY A 121 4.32 -11.17 -10.96
C GLY A 121 3.65 -9.92 -11.53
N SER A 122 4.34 -8.79 -11.39
CA SER A 122 3.96 -7.49 -11.93
C SER A 122 5.21 -6.62 -12.09
N GLU A 123 5.03 -5.36 -12.44
CA GLU A 123 6.06 -4.34 -12.20
C GLU A 123 6.34 -4.17 -10.70
N ASN A 124 7.50 -3.61 -10.38
CA ASN A 124 7.95 -3.30 -9.03
C ASN A 124 8.48 -1.86 -8.95
N ASP A 125 7.97 -1.06 -8.02
CA ASP A 125 8.41 0.32 -7.81
C ASP A 125 7.97 0.88 -6.45
N MET A 126 8.28 2.16 -6.23
CA MET A 126 8.02 2.90 -5.00
C MET A 126 6.55 2.91 -4.56
N ARG A 127 5.59 2.74 -5.49
CA ARG A 127 4.16 2.69 -5.14
C ARG A 127 3.87 1.53 -4.20
N PHE A 128 4.49 0.38 -4.46
CA PHE A 128 4.25 -0.83 -3.69
C PHE A 128 5.06 -0.87 -2.38
N VAL A 129 6.20 -0.17 -2.32
CA VAL A 129 6.89 0.11 -1.04
C VAL A 129 6.00 0.91 -0.09
N TYR A 130 5.30 1.92 -0.60
CA TYR A 130 4.34 2.69 0.20
C TYR A 130 3.14 1.86 0.64
N CYS A 131 2.58 1.04 -0.25
CA CYS A 131 1.49 0.13 0.12
C CYS A 131 1.92 -0.82 1.24
N ALA A 132 3.10 -1.42 1.11
CA ALA A 132 3.66 -2.32 2.13
C ALA A 132 3.84 -1.61 3.49
N SER A 133 4.36 -0.38 3.46
CA SER A 133 4.59 0.43 4.67
C SER A 133 3.28 0.76 5.38
N CYS A 134 2.24 1.14 4.63
CA CYS A 134 0.92 1.41 5.20
C CYS A 134 0.28 0.17 5.82
N ILE A 135 0.41 -1.00 5.16
CA ILE A 135 -0.10 -2.27 5.67
C ILE A 135 0.57 -2.61 7.01
N CYS A 136 1.91 -2.60 7.05
CA CYS A 136 2.66 -2.87 8.28
C CYS A 136 2.30 -1.89 9.40
N TYR A 137 2.15 -0.60 9.07
CA TYR A 137 1.78 0.44 10.03
C TYR A 137 0.37 0.24 10.60
N MET A 138 -0.65 0.02 9.75
CA MET A 138 -2.03 -0.18 10.21
C MET A 138 -2.21 -1.47 11.02
N LEU A 139 -1.41 -2.50 10.74
CA LEU A 139 -1.41 -3.75 11.50
C LEU A 139 -0.50 -3.71 12.74
N ASP A 140 0.21 -2.60 12.95
CA ASP A 140 1.24 -2.44 13.98
C ASP A 140 2.25 -3.61 14.01
N ASN A 141 2.66 -4.07 12.83
CA ASN A 141 3.54 -5.22 12.68
C ASN A 141 4.38 -5.14 11.40
N TRP A 142 5.69 -4.92 11.59
CA TRP A 142 6.65 -4.76 10.49
C TRP A 142 7.27 -6.07 9.99
N SER A 143 6.85 -7.24 10.51
CA SER A 143 7.33 -8.54 10.02
C SER A 143 6.94 -8.83 8.57
N GLY A 144 5.97 -8.08 8.02
CA GLY A 144 5.54 -8.19 6.61
C GLY A 144 6.60 -7.78 5.58
N MET A 145 7.75 -7.23 6.01
CA MET A 145 8.84 -6.85 5.13
C MET A 145 10.22 -6.93 5.78
N ASP A 146 11.24 -7.14 4.96
CA ASP A 146 12.62 -6.73 5.27
C ASP A 146 12.71 -5.20 5.15
N THR A 147 12.58 -4.52 6.29
CA THR A 147 12.59 -3.06 6.37
C THR A 147 13.93 -2.47 5.92
N LYS A 148 15.05 -3.18 6.15
CA LYS A 148 16.38 -2.70 5.77
C LYS A 148 16.50 -2.64 4.24
N LYS A 149 16.07 -3.69 3.55
CA LYS A 149 16.07 -3.70 2.07
C LYS A 149 15.13 -2.64 1.50
N ALA A 150 13.95 -2.45 2.10
CA ALA A 150 13.03 -1.39 1.67
C ALA A 150 13.66 0.01 1.81
N ILE A 151 14.34 0.28 2.92
CA ILE A 151 15.12 1.51 3.13
C ILE A 151 16.23 1.66 2.07
N ASP A 152 16.96 0.59 1.78
CA ASP A 152 18.02 0.60 0.76
C ASP A 152 17.46 0.88 -0.65
N TYR A 153 16.26 0.39 -0.97
CA TYR A 153 15.55 0.75 -2.20
C TYR A 153 15.18 2.23 -2.24
N ILE A 154 14.60 2.76 -1.15
CA ILE A 154 14.22 4.17 -1.02
C ILE A 154 15.46 5.07 -1.19
N ARG A 155 16.58 4.78 -0.52
CA ARG A 155 17.82 5.57 -0.66
C ARG A 155 18.34 5.57 -2.09
N ARG A 156 18.40 4.41 -2.74
CA ARG A 156 18.90 4.29 -4.13
C ARG A 156 18.01 4.98 -5.16
N SER A 157 16.75 5.25 -4.83
CA SER A 157 15.81 5.96 -5.71
C SER A 157 16.03 7.48 -5.79
N MET A 158 16.84 8.06 -4.89
CA MET A 158 17.15 9.48 -4.94
C MET A 158 17.94 9.80 -6.22
N SER A 159 17.39 10.68 -7.04
CA SER A 159 17.98 11.10 -8.31
C SER A 159 19.02 12.21 -8.12
N TYR A 160 19.74 12.56 -9.18
CA TYR A 160 20.77 13.61 -9.16
C TYR A 160 20.19 15.00 -8.86
N ASP A 161 18.91 15.22 -9.16
CA ASP A 161 18.20 16.47 -8.87
C ASP A 161 17.61 16.50 -7.44
N ASN A 162 17.83 15.42 -6.67
CA ASN A 162 17.48 15.23 -5.27
C ASN A 162 15.99 14.98 -4.98
N GLY A 163 15.15 14.77 -5.99
CA GLY A 163 13.86 14.11 -5.80
C GLY A 163 14.02 12.59 -5.76
N LEU A 164 13.01 11.86 -5.29
CA LEU A 164 12.99 10.39 -5.35
C LEU A 164 12.21 9.92 -6.58
N ALA A 165 12.77 8.96 -7.29
CA ALA A 165 12.20 8.34 -8.48
C ALA A 165 11.46 7.04 -8.16
N GLN A 166 10.84 6.43 -9.17
CA GLN A 166 10.17 5.13 -9.01
C GLN A 166 11.13 4.00 -8.62
N GLY A 167 12.42 4.14 -8.98
CA GLY A 167 13.51 3.23 -8.70
C GLY A 167 14.85 3.87 -9.09
N ALA A 168 15.97 3.20 -8.81
CA ALA A 168 17.30 3.75 -9.05
C ALA A 168 17.53 4.13 -10.53
N GLY A 169 18.08 5.31 -10.77
CA GLY A 169 18.42 5.81 -12.11
C GLY A 169 17.24 6.37 -12.93
N LEU A 170 16.01 6.32 -12.40
CA LEU A 170 14.84 6.89 -13.06
C LEU A 170 14.68 8.39 -12.76
N GLU A 171 13.81 9.06 -13.51
CA GLU A 171 13.46 10.46 -13.26
C GLU A 171 12.70 10.61 -11.94
N SER A 172 13.11 11.56 -11.11
CA SER A 172 12.42 11.88 -9.86
C SER A 172 11.00 12.36 -10.13
N HIS A 173 10.06 12.02 -9.24
CA HIS A 173 8.64 12.32 -9.43
C HIS A 173 7.94 12.59 -8.10
N GLY A 174 6.96 13.49 -8.08
CA GLY A 174 6.25 13.91 -6.86
C GLY A 174 5.58 12.73 -6.16
N GLY A 175 4.88 11.89 -6.94
CA GLY A 175 4.31 10.62 -6.47
C GLY A 175 5.31 9.67 -5.81
N SER A 176 6.46 9.36 -6.43
CA SER A 176 7.46 8.48 -5.81
C SER A 176 8.18 9.15 -4.63
N THR A 177 8.37 10.47 -4.68
CA THR A 177 8.90 11.24 -3.55
C THR A 177 7.98 11.18 -2.34
N PHE A 178 6.67 11.36 -2.53
CA PHE A 178 5.69 11.10 -1.49
C PHE A 178 5.80 9.66 -0.97
N CYS A 179 5.78 8.66 -1.86
CA CYS A 179 5.81 7.25 -1.46
C CYS A 179 7.05 6.93 -0.61
N GLY A 180 8.24 7.35 -1.03
CA GLY A 180 9.49 7.08 -0.30
C GLY A 180 9.56 7.81 1.04
N ILE A 181 9.27 9.12 1.08
CA ILE A 181 9.34 9.91 2.32
C ILE A 181 8.27 9.47 3.31
N ALA A 182 7.03 9.23 2.86
CA ALA A 182 5.96 8.76 3.72
C ALA A 182 6.24 7.36 4.27
N SER A 183 6.83 6.46 3.47
CA SER A 183 7.25 5.14 3.95
C SER A 183 8.27 5.25 5.09
N LEU A 184 9.31 6.08 4.92
CA LEU A 184 10.31 6.31 5.97
C LEU A 184 9.72 6.97 7.22
N TYR A 185 8.75 7.86 7.05
CA TYR A 185 8.04 8.48 8.16
C TYR A 185 7.22 7.44 8.95
N LEU A 186 6.45 6.57 8.26
CA LEU A 186 5.70 5.48 8.88
C LEU A 186 6.62 4.49 9.60
N MET A 187 7.81 4.22 9.06
CA MET A 187 8.84 3.40 9.71
C MET A 187 9.48 4.06 10.93
N GLY A 188 9.33 5.38 11.13
CA GLY A 188 10.05 6.15 12.14
C GLY A 188 11.56 6.27 11.85
N LYS A 189 11.94 6.28 10.56
CA LYS A 189 13.34 6.18 10.10
C LYS A 189 13.80 7.35 9.22
N LEU A 190 12.98 8.38 9.03
CA LEU A 190 13.30 9.48 8.10
C LEU A 190 14.65 10.16 8.41
N GLU A 191 14.87 10.57 9.66
CA GLU A 191 16.10 11.25 10.12
C GLU A 191 17.30 10.31 10.27
N GLU A 192 17.05 9.01 10.46
CA GLU A 192 18.11 7.98 10.44
C GLU A 192 18.62 7.75 9.02
N VAL A 193 17.70 7.78 8.05
CA VAL A 193 18.00 7.42 6.67
C VAL A 193 18.60 8.60 5.92
N PHE A 194 18.04 9.79 5.98
CA PHE A 194 18.57 10.96 5.27
C PHE A 194 19.19 11.95 6.25
N SER A 195 20.44 12.34 5.97
CA SER A 195 21.10 13.44 6.68
C SER A 195 20.35 14.76 6.49
N GLU A 196 20.53 15.71 7.40
CA GLU A 196 19.87 17.02 7.29
C GLU A 196 20.16 17.73 5.96
N LYS A 197 21.38 17.58 5.43
CA LYS A 197 21.76 18.11 4.11
C LYS A 197 21.01 17.43 2.96
N GLU A 198 20.77 16.12 3.05
CA GLU A 198 19.96 15.40 2.06
C GLU A 198 18.48 15.82 2.17
N LEU A 199 17.95 15.95 3.39
CA LEU A 199 16.60 16.44 3.63
C LEU A 199 16.39 17.86 3.08
N ASP A 200 17.36 18.77 3.25
CA ASP A 200 17.30 20.11 2.66
C ASP A 200 17.25 20.09 1.12
N ARG A 201 17.97 19.16 0.50
CA ARG A 201 17.95 18.99 -0.96
C ARG A 201 16.61 18.43 -1.44
N ILE A 202 16.04 17.47 -0.71
CA ILE A 202 14.70 16.94 -0.99
C ILE A 202 13.64 18.04 -0.80
N ARG A 203 13.69 18.79 0.30
CA ARG A 203 12.81 19.95 0.56
C ARG A 203 12.90 20.97 -0.58
N ARG A 204 14.11 21.28 -1.05
CA ARG A 204 14.33 22.15 -2.22
C ARG A 204 13.65 21.60 -3.47
N TRP A 205 13.81 20.31 -3.78
CA TRP A 205 13.19 19.70 -4.95
C TRP A 205 11.65 19.74 -4.88
N CYS A 206 11.09 19.43 -3.70
CA CYS A 206 9.66 19.42 -3.43
C CYS A 206 9.03 20.82 -3.54
N ILE A 207 9.63 21.84 -2.92
CA ILE A 207 9.04 23.20 -2.95
C ILE A 207 9.06 23.79 -4.36
N MET A 208 10.03 23.39 -5.20
CA MET A 208 10.10 23.80 -6.60
C MET A 208 9.03 23.14 -7.49
N ARG A 209 8.17 22.26 -6.94
CA ARG A 209 7.02 21.69 -7.67
C ARG A 209 5.83 22.65 -7.73
N GLN A 210 5.79 23.65 -6.86
CA GLN A 210 4.70 24.62 -6.84
C GLN A 210 4.83 25.59 -8.01
N GLN A 211 3.72 25.77 -8.74
CA GLN A 211 3.53 26.84 -9.71
C GLN A 211 2.33 27.67 -9.24
N ASN A 212 1.13 27.40 -9.75
CA ASN A 212 -0.13 27.87 -9.18
C ASN A 212 -0.81 26.76 -8.34
N GLY A 213 -0.78 25.52 -8.82
CA GLY A 213 -0.88 24.29 -8.02
C GLY A 213 0.46 23.58 -7.97
N TYR A 214 0.48 22.25 -8.08
CA TYR A 214 1.69 21.45 -8.05
C TYR A 214 1.79 20.54 -9.27
N HIS A 215 2.93 20.53 -9.95
CA HIS A 215 3.22 19.53 -10.99
C HIS A 215 4.02 18.34 -10.44
N GLY A 216 3.89 17.17 -11.07
CA GLY A 216 4.62 15.98 -10.63
C GLY A 216 6.13 16.03 -10.87
N ARG A 217 6.60 16.79 -11.88
CA ARG A 217 7.98 16.79 -12.37
C ARG A 217 8.35 18.11 -13.07
N PRO A 218 9.64 18.46 -13.21
CA PRO A 218 10.03 19.71 -13.84
C PRO A 218 9.47 19.84 -15.26
N ASN A 219 9.06 21.04 -15.65
CA ASN A 219 8.52 21.34 -16.99
C ASN A 219 7.26 20.53 -17.38
N LYS A 220 6.51 19.99 -16.43
CA LYS A 220 5.17 19.41 -16.66
C LYS A 220 4.08 20.41 -16.26
N PRO A 221 2.89 20.33 -16.86
CA PRO A 221 1.75 21.13 -16.42
C PRO A 221 1.37 20.78 -14.97
N VAL A 222 0.75 21.75 -14.31
CA VAL A 222 -0.03 21.53 -13.08
C VAL A 222 -1.30 20.75 -13.43
#